data_AF-A0A3B4XD94-F1
#
_entry.id   AF-A0A3B4XD94-F1
#
_cell.length_a   1.000
_cell.length_b   1.000
_cell.length_c   1.000
_cell.angle_alpha   90.00
_cell.angle_beta   90.00
_cell.angle_gamma   90.00
#
_symmetry.space_group_name_H-M   'P 1'
#
loop_
_entity.id
_entity.type
_entity.pdbx_description
1 polymer ?
#
loop_
_entity_poly.entity_id
_entity_poly.type
_entity_poly.pdbx_seq_one_letter_code
_entity_poly.pdbx_strand_id
1 'polypeptide(L)'
;MEKQKQNKTIIEELKDRKIEVTIDNLNKNKSPGSDGLTAEFYIRFKEQLAPLLLDLYHTMQEQQKTPKSFTTGMITVIYKNKGERNIISNYRPISLLNTDYKILTKTLANRIK
;
A
#
# COMPACT_ATOMS: atom_id res chain seq x y z
N MET A 1 1.00 7.26 -40.79
CA MET A 1 0.27 6.47 -39.78
C MET A 1 1.16 6.35 -38.57
N GLU A 2 0.67 6.92 -37.48
CA GLU A 2 1.46 7.45 -36.36
C GLU A 2 2.22 6.38 -35.59
N LYS A 3 3.42 6.76 -35.16
CA LYS A 3 4.29 6.01 -34.26
C LYS A 3 3.49 5.65 -33.00
N GLN A 4 3.22 4.37 -32.78
CA GLN A 4 2.82 3.86 -31.48
C GLN A 4 3.96 4.14 -30.50
N LYS A 5 3.88 5.26 -29.77
CA LYS A 5 4.71 5.49 -28.60
C LYS A 5 4.43 4.34 -27.65
N GLN A 6 5.44 3.51 -27.43
CA GLN A 6 5.48 2.48 -26.40
C GLN A 6 5.17 3.14 -25.06
N ASN A 7 3.89 3.16 -24.65
CA ASN A 7 3.50 3.59 -23.31
C ASN A 7 3.92 2.47 -22.36
N LYS A 8 5.19 2.51 -21.95
CA LYS A 8 5.73 1.59 -20.96
C LYS A 8 4.96 1.77 -19.66
N THR A 9 4.27 0.73 -19.24
CA THR A 9 3.26 0.86 -18.19
C THR A 9 3.93 1.13 -16.83
N ILE A 10 3.23 1.81 -15.91
CA ILE A 10 3.83 2.33 -14.66
C ILE A 10 4.39 1.20 -13.76
N ILE A 11 3.87 -0.02 -13.87
CA ILE A 11 4.33 -1.16 -13.06
C ILE A 11 5.48 -1.93 -13.74
N GLU A 12 5.58 -1.93 -15.08
CA GLU A 12 6.65 -2.64 -15.85
C GLU A 12 8.10 -2.23 -15.50
N GLU A 13 8.32 -1.08 -14.88
CA GLU A 13 9.65 -0.65 -14.41
C GLU A 13 9.91 -0.89 -12.92
N LEU A 14 8.99 -1.57 -12.25
CA LEU A 14 9.20 -2.03 -10.88
C LEU A 14 10.16 -3.22 -10.90
N LYS A 15 10.99 -3.25 -9.87
CA LYS A 15 11.98 -4.30 -9.60
C LYS A 15 11.96 -4.57 -8.10
N ASP A 16 12.33 -5.77 -7.69
CA ASP A 16 12.35 -6.18 -6.28
C ASP A 16 13.09 -5.18 -5.41
N ARG A 17 14.26 -4.71 -5.86
CA ARG A 17 15.07 -3.70 -5.15
C ARG A 17 14.29 -2.43 -4.82
N LYS A 18 13.37 -1.97 -5.69
CA LYS A 18 12.54 -0.78 -5.41
C LYS A 18 11.49 -1.07 -4.33
N ILE A 19 10.94 -2.29 -4.34
CA ILE A 19 9.96 -2.75 -3.35
C ILE A 19 10.67 -2.92 -1.99
N GLU A 20 11.82 -3.58 -1.95
CA GLU A 20 12.64 -3.73 -0.74
C GLU A 20 13.00 -2.37 -0.11
N VAL A 21 13.48 -1.42 -0.92
CA VAL A 21 13.77 -0.06 -0.46
C VAL A 21 12.50 0.62 0.06
N THR A 22 11.34 0.37 -0.54
CA THR A 22 10.08 0.90 -0.04
C THR A 22 9.70 0.29 1.31
N ILE A 23 9.87 -1.03 1.46
CA ILE A 23 9.62 -1.80 2.68
C ILE A 23 10.51 -1.29 3.82
N ASP A 24 11.81 -1.10 3.57
CA ASP A 24 12.77 -0.59 4.55
C ASP A 24 12.39 0.79 5.09
N ASN A 25 11.72 1.58 4.26
CA ASN A 25 11.25 2.92 4.60
C ASN A 25 9.82 2.95 5.16
N LEU A 26 9.19 1.81 5.47
CA LEU A 26 7.87 1.80 6.08
C LEU A 26 7.90 2.39 7.50
N ASN A 27 6.83 3.11 7.85
CA ASN A 27 6.66 3.60 9.21
C ASN A 27 6.28 2.44 10.12
N LYS A 28 7.11 2.17 11.13
CA LYS A 28 6.86 1.18 12.18
C LYS A 28 5.74 1.61 13.13
N ASN A 29 5.21 0.67 13.90
CA ASN A 29 4.16 0.86 14.91
C ASN A 29 2.87 1.48 14.34
N LYS A 30 2.55 1.16 13.08
CA LYS A 30 1.28 1.54 12.45
C LYS A 30 0.32 0.35 12.49
N SER A 31 -0.96 0.66 12.66
CA SER A 31 -2.01 -0.36 12.64
C SER A 31 -2.05 -1.04 11.26
N PRO A 32 -2.12 -2.39 11.22
CA PRO A 32 -2.28 -3.13 9.97
C PRO A 32 -3.69 -2.92 9.40
N GLY A 33 -3.92 -3.46 8.21
CA GLY A 33 -5.27 -3.58 7.68
C GLY A 33 -6.01 -4.76 8.30
N SER A 34 -7.04 -5.23 7.62
CA SER A 34 -7.87 -6.36 8.05
C SER A 34 -7.14 -7.70 8.10
N ASP A 35 -5.99 -7.81 7.43
CA ASP A 35 -5.15 -9.02 7.37
C ASP A 35 -4.23 -9.19 8.60
N GLY A 36 -4.09 -8.15 9.43
CA GLY A 36 -3.19 -8.16 10.59
C GLY A 36 -1.69 -8.05 10.24
N LEU A 37 -1.31 -7.90 8.97
CA LEU A 37 0.11 -7.85 8.56
C LEU A 37 0.69 -6.44 8.71
N THR A 38 1.57 -6.27 9.70
CA THR A 38 2.16 -4.97 10.04
C THR A 38 3.40 -4.65 9.19
N ALA A 39 3.88 -3.41 9.25
CA ALA A 39 5.13 -3.02 8.56
C ALA A 39 6.33 -3.88 9.00
N GLU A 40 6.41 -4.25 10.28
CA GLU A 40 7.47 -5.07 10.84
C GLU A 40 7.50 -6.48 10.23
N PHE A 41 6.34 -7.05 9.92
CA PHE A 41 6.25 -8.33 9.20
C PHE A 41 6.91 -8.22 7.83
N TYR A 42 6.56 -7.19 7.05
CA TYR A 42 7.16 -6.98 5.73
C TYR A 42 8.67 -6.70 5.82
N ILE A 43 9.10 -5.89 6.79
CA ILE A 43 10.53 -5.62 7.00
C ILE A 43 11.30 -6.90 7.34
N ARG A 44 10.71 -7.76 8.18
CA ARG A 44 11.35 -9.02 8.62
C ARG A 44 11.50 -10.04 7.49
N PHE A 45 10.52 -10.13 6.59
CA PHE A 45 10.46 -11.14 5.53
C PHE A 45 10.61 -10.54 4.13
N LYS A 46 11.24 -9.37 4.01
CA LYS A 46 11.28 -8.60 2.76
C LYS A 46 11.91 -9.37 1.60
N GLU A 47 12.95 -10.17 1.87
CA GLU A 47 13.66 -10.95 0.86
C GLU A 47 12.75 -12.00 0.21
N GLN A 48 11.84 -12.58 0.98
CA GLN A 48 10.86 -13.55 0.49
C GLN A 48 9.62 -12.86 -0.12
N LEU A 49 9.20 -11.74 0.46
CA LEU A 49 7.94 -11.07 0.09
C LEU A 49 8.09 -10.12 -1.10
N ALA A 50 9.24 -9.48 -1.30
CA ALA A 50 9.42 -8.51 -2.37
C ALA A 50 9.19 -9.12 -3.77
N PRO A 51 9.72 -10.32 -4.11
CA PRO A 51 9.41 -10.97 -5.38
C PRO A 51 7.92 -11.30 -5.54
N LEU A 52 7.27 -11.81 -4.48
CA LEU A 52 5.84 -12.13 -4.50
C LEU A 52 4.97 -10.89 -4.71
N LEU A 53 5.34 -9.78 -4.08
CA LEU A 53 4.65 -8.50 -4.27
C LEU A 53 4.88 -7.95 -5.69
N LEU A 54 6.08 -8.10 -6.25
CA LEU A 54 6.36 -7.69 -7.63
C LEU A 54 5.48 -8.46 -8.61
N ASP A 55 5.45 -9.79 -8.48
CA ASP A 55 4.64 -10.68 -9.32
C ASP A 55 3.15 -10.35 -9.21
N LEU A 56 2.67 -10.07 -7.98
CA LEU A 56 1.31 -9.61 -7.75
C LEU A 56 1.03 -8.31 -8.53
N TYR A 57 1.90 -7.31 -8.41
CA TYR A 57 1.69 -6.01 -9.06
C TYR A 57 1.74 -6.11 -10.58
N HIS A 58 2.64 -6.91 -11.14
CA HIS A 58 2.68 -7.17 -12.58
C HIS A 58 1.41 -7.89 -13.05
N THR A 59 0.98 -8.93 -12.33
CA THR A 59 -0.25 -9.66 -12.64
C THR A 59 -1.47 -8.72 -12.63
N MET A 60 -1.54 -7.81 -11.65
CA MET A 60 -2.60 -6.81 -11.57
C MET A 60 -2.64 -5.91 -12.81
N GLN A 61 -1.46 -5.52 -13.31
CA GLN A 61 -1.34 -4.69 -14.50
C GLN A 61 -1.77 -5.46 -15.76
N GLU A 62 -1.24 -6.66 -15.94
CA GLU A 62 -1.54 -7.52 -17.10
C GLU A 62 -3.03 -7.84 -17.19
N GLN A 63 -3.66 -8.15 -16.07
CA GLN A 63 -5.07 -8.50 -16.00
C GLN A 63 -6.00 -7.28 -15.87
N GLN A 64 -5.44 -6.07 -15.69
CA GLN A 64 -6.18 -4.85 -15.35
C GLN A 64 -7.16 -5.03 -14.19
N LYS A 65 -6.76 -5.81 -13.17
CA LYS A 65 -7.57 -6.16 -12.01
C LYS A 65 -6.77 -6.03 -10.74
N THR A 66 -7.43 -5.59 -9.67
CA THR A 66 -6.83 -5.49 -8.34
C THR A 66 -7.42 -6.53 -7.39
N PRO A 67 -6.67 -7.02 -6.40
CA PRO A 67 -7.22 -7.85 -5.35
C PRO A 67 -8.36 -7.11 -4.63
N LYS A 68 -9.42 -7.83 -4.26
CA LYS A 68 -10.54 -7.24 -3.49
C LYS A 68 -10.06 -6.62 -2.16
N SER A 69 -8.97 -7.14 -1.58
CA SER A 69 -8.36 -6.56 -0.38
C SER A 69 -7.85 -5.13 -0.57
N PHE A 70 -7.49 -4.71 -1.79
CA PHE A 70 -6.99 -3.35 -2.05
C PHE A 70 -8.10 -2.30 -2.00
N THR A 71 -9.35 -2.72 -2.22
CA THR A 71 -10.54 -1.87 -2.14
C THR A 71 -11.33 -2.08 -0.85
N THR A 72 -10.84 -2.94 0.05
CA THR A 72 -11.45 -3.25 1.34
C THR A 72 -10.63 -2.62 2.47
N GLY A 73 -11.29 -1.92 3.38
CA GLY A 73 -10.64 -1.31 4.54
C GLY A 73 -11.49 -1.42 5.79
N MET A 74 -10.85 -1.53 6.95
CA MET A 74 -11.54 -1.50 8.24
C MET A 74 -11.70 -0.04 8.70
N ILE A 75 -12.93 0.39 8.95
CA ILE A 75 -13.21 1.74 9.45
C ILE A 75 -13.20 1.71 10.98
N THR A 76 -12.41 2.62 11.57
CA THR A 76 -12.40 2.86 13.02
C THR A 76 -12.38 4.35 13.31
N VAL A 77 -12.73 4.75 14.53
CA VAL A 77 -12.78 6.16 14.94
C VAL A 77 -11.59 6.53 15.82
N ILE A 78 -10.97 7.67 15.54
CA ILE A 78 -9.91 8.26 16.38
C ILE A 78 -10.43 9.54 17.02
N TYR A 79 -10.23 9.66 18.33
CA TYR A 79 -10.54 10.88 19.06
C TYR A 79 -9.60 12.03 18.64
N LYS A 80 -10.15 13.21 18.36
CA LYS A 80 -9.38 14.39 17.92
C LYS A 80 -8.57 15.05 19.03
N ASN A 81 -8.63 14.53 20.27
CA ASN A 81 -8.04 15.14 21.47
C ASN A 81 -8.56 16.57 21.73
N LYS A 82 -9.83 16.82 21.40
CA LYS A 82 -10.49 18.12 21.59
C LYS A 82 -11.93 17.92 22.04
N GLY A 83 -12.36 18.67 23.06
CA GLY A 83 -13.72 18.65 23.58
C GLY A 83 -13.99 17.49 24.54
N GLU A 84 -15.27 17.09 24.65
CA GLU A 84 -15.70 15.95 25.44
C GLU A 84 -15.79 14.66 24.60
N ARG A 85 -15.56 13.50 25.22
CA ARG A 85 -15.53 12.18 24.56
C ARG A 85 -16.92 11.60 24.21
N ASN A 86 -17.98 12.13 24.81
CA ASN A 86 -19.38 11.79 24.52
C ASN A 86 -19.89 12.47 23.23
N ILE A 87 -19.17 13.46 22.67
CA ILE A 87 -19.59 14.18 21.46
C ILE A 87 -18.98 13.52 20.22
N ILE A 88 -19.83 12.96 19.35
CA ILE A 88 -19.40 12.23 18.14
C ILE A 88 -18.58 13.08 17.15
N SER A 89 -18.88 14.38 17.03
CA SER A 89 -18.15 15.30 16.14
C SER A 89 -16.68 15.51 16.55
N ASN A 90 -16.31 15.16 17.79
CA ASN A 90 -14.95 15.17 18.30
C ASN A 90 -14.12 13.94 17.87
N TYR A 91 -14.69 13.05 17.06
CA TYR A 91 -14.00 11.91 16.47
C TYR A 91 -13.80 12.11 14.97
N ARG A 92 -12.80 11.42 14.41
CA ARG A 92 -12.58 11.29 12.97
C ARG A 92 -12.63 9.82 12.57
N PRO A 93 -13.43 9.42 11.57
CA PRO A 93 -13.30 8.10 10.99
C PRO A 93 -11.96 8.00 10.24
N ILE A 94 -11.32 6.85 10.32
CA ILE A 94 -10.14 6.50 9.53
C ILE A 94 -10.34 5.11 8.93
N SER A 95 -9.79 4.92 7.73
CA SER A 95 -9.77 3.62 7.06
C SER A 95 -8.39 2.98 7.21
N LEU A 96 -8.36 1.77 7.75
CA LEU A 96 -7.18 0.94 7.84
C LEU A 96 -7.13 0.01 6.63
N LEU A 97 -6.19 0.30 5.72
CA LEU A 97 -5.89 -0.50 4.53
C LEU A 97 -4.72 -1.45 4.81
N ASN A 98 -4.68 -2.57 4.09
CA ASN A 98 -3.58 -3.54 4.18
C ASN A 98 -2.25 -2.91 3.77
N THR A 99 -1.16 -3.47 4.32
CA THR A 99 0.18 -2.90 4.17
C THR A 99 0.78 -3.11 2.79
N ASP A 100 0.44 -4.22 2.11
CA ASP A 100 0.77 -4.49 0.70
C ASP A 100 0.29 -3.37 -0.24
N TYR A 101 -0.97 -2.94 -0.13
CA TYR A 101 -1.50 -1.81 -0.87
C TYR A 101 -0.71 -0.52 -0.58
N LYS A 102 -0.36 -0.28 0.69
CA LYS A 102 0.45 0.88 1.10
C LYS A 102 1.87 0.81 0.52
N ILE A 103 2.46 -0.38 0.39
CA ILE A 103 3.75 -0.59 -0.26
C ILE A 103 3.65 -0.18 -1.73
N LEU A 104 2.68 -0.72 -2.48
CA LEU A 104 2.49 -0.37 -3.89
C LEU A 104 2.36 1.15 -4.09
N THR A 105 1.40 1.77 -3.39
CA THR A 105 1.15 3.21 -3.53
C THR A 105 2.36 4.06 -3.17
N LYS A 106 3.12 3.68 -2.13
CA LYS A 106 4.36 4.37 -1.77
C LYS A 106 5.46 4.17 -2.82
N THR A 107 5.63 2.96 -3.35
CA THR A 107 6.61 2.68 -4.42
C THR A 107 6.29 3.51 -5.67
N LEU A 108 5.01 3.61 -6.04
CA LEU A 108 4.56 4.42 -7.16
C LEU A 108 4.77 5.93 -6.90
N ALA A 109 4.41 6.42 -5.72
CA ALA A 109 4.60 7.82 -5.35
C ALA A 109 6.09 8.23 -5.37
N ASN A 110 6.99 7.34 -4.93
CA ASN A 110 8.43 7.57 -4.97
C ASN A 110 8.99 7.64 -6.40
N ARG A 111 8.30 7.07 -7.39
CA ARG A 111 8.69 7.15 -8.81
C ARG A 111 8.26 8.47 -9.46
N ILE A 112 7.15 9.06 -9.00
CA ILE A 112 6.56 10.28 -9.60
C ILE A 112 7.22 11.56 -9.06
N LYS A 113 7.76 11.51 -7.84
CA LYS A 113 8.57 12.59 -7.29
C LYS A 113 9.81 12.87 -8.14
#